data_AF-A0A0Q7TES4-F1
#
_entry.id   AF-A0A0Q7TES4-F1
#
_cell.length_a   1.000
_cell.length_b   1.000
_cell.length_c   1.000
_cell.angle_alpha   90.00
_cell.angle_beta   90.00
_cell.angle_gamma   90.00
#
_symmetry.space_group_name_H-M   'P 1'
#
loop_
_entity.id
_entity.type
_entity.pdbx_description
1 polymer ?
#
loop_
_entity_poly.entity_id
_entity_poly.type
_entity_poly.pdbx_seq_one_letter_code
_entity_poly.pdbx_strand_id
1 'polypeptide(L)'
;MGLFSRKKKSDDQTAAEASAEDSAVESQAPAPEAPADAPAAEASEAPAADAAPQVGISMSSFRGLGGPAGPEVAPPPADQPRRDPSIPTPNDTLKPGTAKPAAPAPRELPLAPAAPPEKLETVPGLRDNALLRDALAALPANPTGAQLIGVVRQMMHGHLFLRVQGNAREQLQQGDGRLSFGIAHDGDRTYMLVFSSGKALHDAVRADGDASTSAVGQPVGAILKHLVEQDFAGIIVDNNSAPARAVLPREVLVRALEQADPAMRLKAAIAAPREADTPHRIATLLAEGVPLWVAIGKAPQDEGKLGIAEARLADGTRLLQVYSHPLEVAAQGREERALPLSVAKIGQILRDHDSVGGIIIDPAGPLMTLTREELAPVIALAAEADRADAERKAGAEQARESAQTAEPASAPDAPASDADGD
;
A
#
# COMPACT_ATOMS: atom_id res chain seq x y z
N MET A 1 -36.88 -7.37 54.23
CA MET A 1 -36.06 -7.20 53.02
C MET A 1 -37.00 -7.02 51.84
N GLY A 2 -36.57 -6.28 50.81
CA GLY A 2 -37.50 -5.67 49.85
C GLY A 2 -38.15 -4.39 50.42
N LEU A 3 -38.65 -3.45 49.61
CA LEU A 3 -38.72 -3.37 48.14
C LEU A 3 -38.89 -1.89 47.70
N PHE A 4 -38.79 -1.66 46.38
CA PHE A 4 -39.28 -0.49 45.62
C PHE A 4 -38.53 0.86 45.64
N SER A 5 -38.20 1.32 44.42
CA SER A 5 -37.82 2.67 44.05
C SER A 5 -38.93 3.31 43.17
N ARG A 6 -39.02 4.65 43.07
CA ARG A 6 -39.19 5.46 41.81
C ARG A 6 -39.83 6.87 41.96
N LYS A 7 -39.03 7.91 41.68
CA LYS A 7 -39.16 8.91 40.57
C LYS A 7 -40.46 9.73 40.33
N LYS A 8 -40.40 11.04 40.58
CA LYS A 8 -40.84 12.23 39.76
C LYS A 8 -40.47 13.50 40.58
N LYS A 9 -39.88 14.62 40.12
CA LYS A 9 -39.82 15.45 38.89
C LYS A 9 -40.94 16.53 38.75
N SER A 10 -40.47 17.79 38.69
CA SER A 10 -41.07 19.04 38.18
C SER A 10 -42.08 19.79 39.06
N ASP A 11 -42.10 21.14 39.14
CA ASP A 11 -41.08 22.22 38.90
C ASP A 11 -41.42 23.36 39.92
N ASP A 12 -41.28 24.71 39.83
CA ASP A 12 -40.93 25.74 38.81
C ASP A 12 -40.63 27.12 39.51
N GLN A 13 -40.33 28.19 38.74
CA GLN A 13 -40.41 29.68 38.92
C GLN A 13 -40.62 30.37 40.32
N THR A 14 -40.14 31.59 40.63
CA THR A 14 -39.55 32.78 39.91
C THR A 14 -38.62 33.54 40.91
N ALA A 15 -37.97 34.73 40.77
CA ALA A 15 -37.69 35.86 39.84
C ALA A 15 -36.54 36.71 40.52
N ALA A 16 -35.88 37.78 40.01
CA ALA A 16 -35.50 38.34 38.69
C ALA A 16 -34.47 39.50 38.90
N GLU A 17 -33.91 40.07 37.81
CA GLU A 17 -33.42 41.46 37.51
C GLU A 17 -32.85 42.43 38.61
N ALA A 18 -31.90 43.37 38.35
CA ALA A 18 -30.93 43.63 37.26
C ALA A 18 -29.99 44.84 37.62
N SER A 19 -28.89 45.04 36.88
CA SER A 19 -28.05 46.29 36.78
C SER A 19 -27.27 46.75 38.04
N ALA A 20 -26.24 47.61 37.99
CA ALA A 20 -25.20 47.97 36.99
C ALA A 20 -24.04 48.76 37.68
N GLU A 21 -22.93 49.01 36.97
CA GLU A 21 -21.87 50.06 37.08
C GLU A 21 -21.73 50.90 38.39
N ASP A 22 -20.53 51.18 38.93
CA ASP A 22 -19.45 52.01 38.33
C ASP A 22 -18.08 51.85 39.09
N SER A 23 -17.00 52.53 38.68
CA SER A 23 -15.62 52.40 39.19
C SER A 23 -14.86 53.72 39.46
N ALA A 24 -14.27 53.90 40.64
CA ALA A 24 -13.20 54.90 40.93
C ALA A 24 -12.57 54.71 42.34
N VAL A 25 -11.37 55.22 42.69
CA VAL A 25 -10.02 55.19 42.08
C VAL A 25 -9.01 55.83 43.07
N GLU A 26 -7.80 55.24 43.22
CA GLU A 26 -6.61 55.82 43.91
C GLU A 26 -6.72 56.26 45.40
N SER A 27 -5.68 56.60 46.17
CA SER A 27 -4.19 56.46 46.10
C SER A 27 -3.71 56.21 47.57
N GLN A 28 -2.47 55.89 48.00
CA GLN A 28 -1.13 56.43 47.69
C GLN A 28 -0.05 55.60 48.44
N ALA A 29 1.25 55.77 48.18
CA ALA A 29 2.38 55.15 48.92
C ALA A 29 3.34 56.23 49.51
N PRO A 30 4.24 55.92 50.48
CA PRO A 30 5.62 55.48 50.12
C PRO A 30 6.34 54.53 51.14
N ALA A 31 7.61 54.18 50.87
CA ALA A 31 8.54 53.40 51.74
C ALA A 31 9.70 54.29 52.32
N PRO A 32 10.64 53.78 53.16
CA PRO A 32 11.93 53.28 52.63
C PRO A 32 12.75 52.22 53.47
N GLU A 33 13.86 51.74 52.86
CA GLU A 33 15.20 51.31 53.43
C GLU A 33 15.43 50.05 54.35
N ALA A 34 15.96 48.96 53.75
CA ALA A 34 17.36 48.39 53.83
C ALA A 34 18.13 48.16 55.18
N PRO A 35 19.21 47.30 55.27
CA PRO A 35 19.70 46.15 54.47
C PRO A 35 20.26 44.93 55.31
N ALA A 36 21.12 44.07 54.70
CA ALA A 36 22.00 42.98 55.24
C ALA A 36 21.35 41.58 55.45
N ASP A 37 22.05 40.42 55.40
CA ASP A 37 23.49 40.06 55.25
C ASP A 37 23.68 38.66 54.57
N ALA A 38 24.91 38.23 54.20
CA ALA A 38 25.17 36.89 53.58
C ALA A 38 26.63 36.33 53.71
N PRO A 39 26.79 35.03 54.06
CA PRO A 39 27.71 34.09 53.36
C PRO A 39 27.10 32.67 53.16
N ALA A 40 27.44 31.77 52.21
CA ALA A 40 28.65 31.41 51.42
C ALA A 40 29.52 30.27 52.03
N ALA A 41 29.65 29.12 51.32
CA ALA A 41 30.62 28.02 51.56
C ALA A 41 30.67 26.99 50.40
N GLU A 42 31.80 26.25 50.25
CA GLU A 42 32.16 25.30 49.16
C GLU A 42 32.97 24.09 49.73
N ALA A 43 33.58 23.09 49.04
CA ALA A 43 33.83 22.72 47.62
C ALA A 43 34.15 21.19 47.51
N SER A 44 34.14 20.56 46.31
CA SER A 44 34.88 19.30 45.98
C SER A 44 34.88 18.95 44.46
N GLU A 45 35.77 18.04 44.02
CA GLU A 45 36.34 17.99 42.65
C GLU A 45 36.11 16.70 41.81
N ALA A 46 36.20 16.87 40.47
CA ALA A 46 36.62 15.91 39.42
C ALA A 46 35.77 14.63 39.14
N PRO A 47 35.97 13.91 38.01
CA PRO A 47 36.79 14.18 36.80
C PRO A 47 35.96 14.28 35.50
N ALA A 48 36.60 14.27 34.31
CA ALA A 48 35.90 14.17 33.02
C ALA A 48 36.68 13.34 31.97
N ALA A 49 35.94 12.58 31.14
CA ALA A 49 36.38 11.90 29.92
C ALA A 49 35.17 11.77 28.96
N ASP A 50 35.40 11.76 27.65
CA ASP A 50 34.36 12.03 26.63
C ASP A 50 33.25 10.97 26.46
N ALA A 51 32.09 11.41 25.97
CA ALA A 51 30.89 10.61 25.69
C ALA A 51 30.17 11.07 24.41
N ALA A 52 29.30 10.20 23.85
CA ALA A 52 28.66 10.38 22.53
C ALA A 52 27.17 10.82 22.59
N PRO A 53 26.60 11.41 21.51
CA PRO A 53 25.30 12.11 21.53
C PRO A 53 24.06 11.25 21.13
N GLN A 54 22.85 11.84 21.13
CA GLN A 54 21.53 11.15 21.14
C GLN A 54 20.57 11.67 20.03
N VAL A 55 19.27 11.30 19.95
CA VAL A 55 18.35 11.87 18.93
C VAL A 55 16.94 12.16 19.45
N GLY A 56 16.38 13.32 19.08
CA GLY A 56 15.07 13.84 19.46
C GLY A 56 13.86 13.17 18.81
N ILE A 57 13.43 12.01 19.29
CA ILE A 57 12.12 11.45 18.90
C ILE A 57 11.01 12.21 19.64
N SER A 58 10.05 12.77 18.89
CA SER A 58 8.84 13.40 19.46
C SER A 58 7.66 12.42 19.48
N MET A 59 7.57 11.63 20.54
CA MET A 59 6.36 10.95 21.02
C MET A 59 6.17 11.29 22.52
N SER A 60 6.25 12.60 22.82
CA SER A 60 6.99 13.14 23.98
C SER A 60 8.52 13.01 23.81
N SER A 61 9.27 13.76 24.63
CA SER A 61 10.75 13.81 24.83
C SER A 61 11.60 12.58 24.42
N PHE A 62 12.87 12.70 23.96
CA PHE A 62 13.90 13.74 24.23
C PHE A 62 15.09 13.75 23.19
N ARG A 63 15.86 14.86 23.10
CA ARG A 63 17.05 15.22 22.22
C ARG A 63 18.21 14.18 22.10
N GLY A 64 19.23 14.30 21.22
CA GLY A 64 19.60 15.21 20.09
C GLY A 64 21.11 15.16 19.65
N LEU A 65 21.43 15.31 18.32
CA LEU A 65 22.76 15.38 17.61
C LEU A 65 23.62 14.08 17.44
N GLY A 66 24.58 13.89 16.51
CA GLY A 66 24.94 14.61 15.26
C GLY A 66 26.44 14.48 14.80
N GLY A 67 26.74 13.79 13.68
CA GLY A 67 28.02 13.82 12.89
C GLY A 67 29.23 12.97 13.40
N PRO A 68 30.39 12.86 12.67
CA PRO A 68 30.72 13.27 11.28
C PRO A 68 31.18 12.07 10.36
N ALA A 69 31.85 12.32 9.22
CA ALA A 69 31.96 11.37 8.08
C ALA A 69 33.38 11.08 7.49
N GLY A 70 33.48 10.05 6.63
CA GLY A 70 34.60 9.72 5.71
C GLY A 70 34.80 8.21 5.47
N PRO A 71 35.62 7.74 4.51
CA PRO A 71 36.26 8.42 3.38
C PRO A 71 35.87 7.85 1.99
N GLU A 72 36.48 8.37 0.92
CA GLU A 72 36.23 8.03 -0.49
C GLU A 72 36.98 6.76 -0.97
N VAL A 73 36.41 5.99 -1.92
CA VAL A 73 37.01 4.76 -2.48
C VAL A 73 36.83 4.71 -4.01
N ALA A 74 37.93 4.47 -4.72
CA ALA A 74 38.02 4.52 -6.19
C ALA A 74 37.45 3.26 -6.91
N PRO A 75 37.02 3.38 -8.19
CA PRO A 75 36.45 2.25 -8.95
C PRO A 75 37.51 1.24 -9.43
N PRO A 76 37.14 -0.05 -9.59
CA PRO A 76 38.03 -1.09 -10.09
C PRO A 76 38.21 -1.02 -11.63
N PRO A 77 39.36 -1.49 -12.17
CA PRO A 77 39.63 -1.51 -13.61
C PRO A 77 38.83 -2.59 -14.34
N ALA A 78 38.59 -2.38 -15.63
CA ALA A 78 37.95 -3.34 -16.50
C ALA A 78 38.98 -4.16 -17.30
N ASP A 79 38.77 -5.48 -17.40
CA ASP A 79 38.95 -6.20 -18.66
C ASP A 79 38.14 -7.50 -18.68
N GLN A 80 37.70 -7.92 -19.87
CA GLN A 80 37.05 -9.22 -20.12
C GLN A 80 37.94 -10.07 -21.03
N PRO A 81 37.63 -11.36 -21.24
CA PRO A 81 36.98 -11.64 -22.52
C PRO A 81 35.84 -12.67 -22.45
N ARG A 82 34.90 -12.52 -23.39
CA ARG A 82 33.73 -13.39 -23.57
C ARG A 82 34.11 -14.66 -24.35
N ARG A 83 33.20 -15.64 -24.38
CA ARG A 83 33.20 -16.76 -25.33
C ARG A 83 31.82 -16.94 -25.94
N ASP A 84 31.76 -17.08 -27.25
CA ASP A 84 30.53 -17.30 -28.01
C ASP A 84 30.17 -18.81 -28.13
N PRO A 85 28.90 -19.15 -28.40
CA PRO A 85 28.41 -20.54 -28.34
C PRO A 85 28.60 -21.33 -29.64
N SER A 86 28.70 -22.66 -29.51
CA SER A 86 28.74 -23.62 -30.62
C SER A 86 27.39 -24.28 -30.85
N ILE A 87 27.00 -24.50 -32.12
CA ILE A 87 25.74 -25.14 -32.52
C ILE A 87 25.98 -26.62 -32.88
N PRO A 88 25.26 -27.60 -32.30
CA PRO A 88 25.31 -29.01 -32.69
C PRO A 88 24.37 -29.35 -33.86
N THR A 89 24.73 -30.36 -34.66
CA THR A 89 24.01 -30.79 -35.86
C THR A 89 23.00 -31.93 -35.61
N PRO A 90 21.98 -32.10 -36.47
CA PRO A 90 20.85 -33.00 -36.20
C PRO A 90 21.09 -34.44 -36.69
N ASN A 91 21.82 -35.27 -35.93
CA ASN A 91 21.64 -36.72 -35.98
C ASN A 91 22.25 -37.44 -34.77
N ASP A 92 21.47 -37.60 -33.69
CA ASP A 92 21.78 -38.60 -32.65
C ASP A 92 20.48 -39.13 -32.00
N THR A 93 20.22 -40.43 -32.17
CA THR A 93 18.94 -41.06 -31.78
C THR A 93 19.04 -41.66 -30.38
N LEU A 94 18.55 -40.93 -29.38
CA LEU A 94 18.60 -41.37 -27.98
C LEU A 94 17.40 -42.24 -27.56
N LYS A 95 17.73 -43.30 -26.83
CA LYS A 95 16.80 -44.20 -26.12
C LYS A 95 16.05 -43.43 -25.01
N PRO A 96 14.92 -43.95 -24.48
CA PRO A 96 14.18 -43.30 -23.39
C PRO A 96 15.04 -43.18 -22.11
N GLY A 97 15.68 -42.02 -21.95
CA GLY A 97 16.39 -41.66 -20.74
C GLY A 97 15.40 -41.21 -19.66
N THR A 98 15.67 -41.59 -18.41
CA THR A 98 14.95 -41.09 -17.24
C THR A 98 15.31 -39.61 -17.01
N ALA A 99 14.60 -38.72 -17.70
CA ALA A 99 14.71 -37.28 -17.52
C ALA A 99 14.24 -36.89 -16.11
N LYS A 100 15.18 -36.92 -15.15
CA LYS A 100 15.02 -36.26 -13.85
C LYS A 100 14.60 -34.81 -14.13
N PRO A 101 13.48 -34.31 -13.55
CA PRO A 101 13.05 -32.95 -13.78
C PRO A 101 14.20 -31.98 -13.53
N ALA A 102 14.45 -31.08 -14.49
CA ALA A 102 15.42 -30.01 -14.31
C ALA A 102 15.00 -29.22 -13.05
N ALA A 103 15.94 -28.99 -12.14
CA ALA A 103 15.66 -28.12 -11.00
C ALA A 103 15.29 -26.73 -11.56
N PRO A 104 14.18 -26.11 -11.11
CA PRO A 104 13.81 -24.79 -11.59
C PRO A 104 14.95 -23.82 -11.28
N ALA A 105 15.30 -22.98 -12.25
CA ALA A 105 16.29 -21.93 -12.06
C ALA A 105 15.88 -21.02 -10.90
N PRO A 106 16.83 -20.43 -10.14
CA PRO A 106 16.50 -19.49 -9.08
C PRO A 106 15.61 -18.36 -9.60
N ARG A 107 14.49 -18.11 -8.92
CA ARG A 107 13.59 -16.98 -9.24
C ARG A 107 14.24 -15.69 -8.77
N GLU A 108 14.94 -14.99 -9.66
CA GLU A 108 15.67 -13.76 -9.31
C GLU A 108 14.79 -12.52 -9.21
N LEU A 109 13.94 -12.51 -8.18
CA LEU A 109 13.26 -11.33 -7.65
C LEU A 109 13.28 -11.37 -6.12
N PRO A 110 13.24 -10.23 -5.41
CA PRO A 110 12.95 -10.18 -3.98
C PRO A 110 11.54 -10.70 -3.66
N LEU A 111 11.38 -12.03 -3.64
CA LEU A 111 10.18 -12.72 -3.15
C LEU A 111 10.02 -12.46 -1.65
N ALA A 112 8.78 -12.41 -1.19
CA ALA A 112 8.51 -12.37 0.25
C ALA A 112 8.22 -13.79 0.78
N PRO A 113 8.35 -14.02 2.11
CA PRO A 113 7.92 -15.27 2.71
C PRO A 113 6.44 -15.58 2.46
N ALA A 114 6.07 -16.86 2.50
CA ALA A 114 4.68 -17.29 2.38
C ALA A 114 3.80 -16.83 3.56
N ALA A 115 4.40 -16.46 4.69
CA ALA A 115 3.74 -15.86 5.85
C ALA A 115 4.04 -14.34 5.92
N PRO A 116 3.15 -13.53 6.52
CA PRO A 116 3.41 -12.13 6.82
C PRO A 116 4.63 -11.96 7.75
N PRO A 117 5.34 -10.83 7.73
CA PRO A 117 6.48 -10.61 8.61
C PRO A 117 6.07 -10.49 10.09
N GLU A 118 6.78 -11.19 10.96
CA GLU A 118 6.60 -11.11 12.42
C GLU A 118 7.30 -9.88 13.03
N LYS A 119 8.45 -9.47 12.46
CA LYS A 119 9.25 -8.34 12.93
C LYS A 119 8.74 -7.02 12.34
N LEU A 120 7.67 -6.52 12.95
CA LEU A 120 6.93 -5.35 12.49
C LEU A 120 7.46 -3.99 13.02
N GLU A 121 8.36 -3.97 14.00
CA GLU A 121 8.95 -2.73 14.53
C GLU A 121 10.47 -2.88 14.65
N THR A 122 11.23 -1.90 14.14
CA THR A 122 12.66 -1.73 14.44
C THR A 122 12.93 -0.59 15.43
N VAL A 123 11.95 0.27 15.66
CA VAL A 123 11.92 1.28 16.74
C VAL A 123 10.56 1.14 17.45
N PRO A 124 10.52 1.01 18.79
CA PRO A 124 9.26 0.76 19.50
C PRO A 124 8.17 1.80 19.21
N GLY A 125 6.96 1.33 18.92
CA GLY A 125 5.81 2.16 18.56
C GLY A 125 5.82 2.69 17.12
N LEU A 126 6.78 2.28 16.28
CA LEU A 126 6.87 2.67 14.87
C LEU A 126 6.88 1.44 13.95
N ARG A 127 5.72 1.16 13.35
CA ARG A 127 5.46 -0.05 12.55
C ARG A 127 6.06 0.03 11.14
N ASP A 128 7.17 -0.66 10.95
CA ASP A 128 7.88 -0.82 9.68
C ASP A 128 6.99 -1.37 8.55
N ASN A 129 7.29 -0.93 7.32
CA ASN A 129 7.00 -1.69 6.11
C ASN A 129 8.02 -2.83 6.00
N ALA A 130 7.84 -3.86 6.83
CA ALA A 130 8.76 -4.97 6.96
C ALA A 130 9.05 -5.69 5.63
N LEU A 131 8.05 -5.82 4.75
CA LEU A 131 8.22 -6.42 3.41
C LEU A 131 9.18 -5.61 2.54
N LEU A 132 9.06 -4.28 2.55
CA LEU A 132 9.97 -3.40 1.83
C LEU A 132 11.38 -3.43 2.42
N ARG A 133 11.50 -3.29 3.75
CA ARG A 133 12.76 -3.34 4.49
C ARG A 133 13.53 -4.63 4.17
N ASP A 134 12.85 -5.77 4.21
CA ASP A 134 13.47 -7.09 4.03
C ASP A 134 13.83 -7.35 2.56
N ALA A 135 13.08 -6.80 1.59
CA ALA A 135 13.45 -6.86 0.17
C ALA A 135 14.58 -5.90 -0.23
N LEU A 136 14.69 -4.73 0.42
CA LEU A 136 15.84 -3.84 0.26
C LEU A 136 17.11 -4.51 0.82
N ALA A 137 17.02 -5.17 1.97
CA ALA A 137 18.11 -5.95 2.54
C ALA A 137 18.52 -7.17 1.68
N ALA A 138 17.65 -7.63 0.78
CA ALA A 138 17.92 -8.71 -0.18
C ALA A 138 18.51 -8.25 -1.52
N LEU A 139 18.70 -6.93 -1.74
CA LEU A 139 19.29 -6.43 -2.99
C LEU A 139 20.81 -6.69 -3.07
N PRO A 140 21.35 -7.07 -4.25
CA PRO A 140 22.78 -6.97 -4.52
C PRO A 140 23.19 -5.51 -4.71
N ALA A 141 24.48 -5.20 -4.59
CA ALA A 141 25.02 -3.84 -4.71
C ALA A 141 24.72 -3.14 -6.05
N ASN A 142 24.46 -3.91 -7.12
CA ASN A 142 23.99 -3.42 -8.42
C ASN A 142 22.70 -4.18 -8.78
N PRO A 143 21.51 -3.70 -8.35
CA PRO A 143 20.26 -4.41 -8.56
C PRO A 143 19.79 -4.35 -10.02
N THR A 144 19.21 -5.44 -10.51
CA THR A 144 18.61 -5.46 -11.86
C THR A 144 17.28 -4.71 -11.87
N GLY A 145 16.85 -4.23 -13.04
CA GLY A 145 15.52 -3.61 -13.20
C GLY A 145 14.37 -4.53 -12.77
N ALA A 146 14.54 -5.84 -12.91
CA ALA A 146 13.64 -6.84 -12.36
C ALA A 146 13.63 -6.78 -10.81
N GLN A 147 14.79 -6.85 -10.16
CA GLN A 147 14.88 -6.81 -8.69
C GLN A 147 14.27 -5.52 -8.11
N LEU A 148 14.41 -4.37 -8.80
CA LEU A 148 13.73 -3.12 -8.43
C LEU A 148 12.20 -3.20 -8.55
N ILE A 149 11.66 -3.91 -9.55
CA ILE A 149 10.21 -4.20 -9.63
C ILE A 149 9.77 -5.06 -8.43
N GLY A 150 10.59 -6.00 -7.97
CA GLY A 150 10.34 -6.76 -6.74
C GLY A 150 10.31 -5.86 -5.49
N VAL A 151 11.16 -4.84 -5.42
CA VAL A 151 11.10 -3.82 -4.35
C VAL A 151 9.83 -2.99 -4.44
N VAL A 152 9.42 -2.51 -5.63
CA VAL A 152 8.15 -1.80 -5.83
C VAL A 152 6.96 -2.67 -5.40
N ARG A 153 6.95 -3.94 -5.77
CA ARG A 153 5.94 -4.93 -5.36
C ARG A 153 5.83 -4.99 -3.83
N GLN A 154 6.95 -5.14 -3.10
CA GLN A 154 6.89 -5.14 -1.63
C GLN A 154 6.45 -3.79 -1.06
N MET A 155 6.96 -2.68 -1.60
CA MET A 155 6.66 -1.31 -1.18
C MET A 155 5.15 -1.07 -1.03
N MET A 156 4.34 -1.58 -1.96
CA MET A 156 2.88 -1.40 -1.98
C MET A 156 2.14 -2.01 -0.77
N HIS A 157 2.76 -2.85 0.05
CA HIS A 157 2.13 -3.54 1.18
C HIS A 157 2.10 -2.73 2.49
N GLY A 158 1.65 -1.47 2.43
CA GLY A 158 1.33 -0.71 3.64
C GLY A 158 1.64 0.79 3.57
N HIS A 159 2.57 1.23 4.41
CA HIS A 159 2.94 2.63 4.63
C HIS A 159 4.40 2.87 4.26
N LEU A 160 4.81 4.13 4.13
CA LEU A 160 6.21 4.57 4.14
C LEU A 160 6.32 5.79 5.06
N PHE A 161 7.52 6.07 5.53
CA PHE A 161 7.78 7.23 6.40
C PHE A 161 8.36 8.39 5.61
N LEU A 162 7.76 9.57 5.77
CA LEU A 162 8.33 10.85 5.36
C LEU A 162 9.02 11.48 6.57
N ARG A 163 10.26 11.98 6.38
CA ARG A 163 10.90 12.88 7.34
C ARG A 163 10.47 14.30 7.02
N VAL A 164 9.93 15.02 8.00
CA VAL A 164 9.37 16.37 7.86
C VAL A 164 10.15 17.35 8.74
N GLN A 165 10.50 18.53 8.24
CA GLN A 165 11.16 19.56 9.05
C GLN A 165 10.16 20.27 9.97
N GLY A 166 10.52 20.45 11.25
CA GLY A 166 9.62 21.02 12.26
C GLY A 166 8.51 20.05 12.70
N ASN A 167 7.41 20.59 13.23
CA ASN A 167 6.28 19.79 13.72
C ASN A 167 5.29 19.43 12.60
N ALA A 168 5.31 18.17 12.17
CA ALA A 168 4.40 17.69 11.13
C ALA A 168 2.90 17.74 11.52
N ARG A 169 2.57 17.68 12.82
CA ARG A 169 1.18 17.79 13.29
C ARG A 169 0.62 19.19 13.06
N GLU A 170 1.44 20.21 13.24
CA GLU A 170 1.06 21.61 13.02
C GLU A 170 0.89 21.90 11.52
N GLN A 171 1.84 21.45 10.68
CA GLN A 171 1.74 21.59 9.22
C GLN A 171 0.50 20.90 8.63
N LEU A 172 0.13 19.72 9.13
CA LEU A 172 -1.11 19.03 8.73
C LEU A 172 -2.39 19.73 9.22
N GLN A 173 -2.32 20.53 10.28
CA GLN A 173 -3.47 21.27 10.84
C GLN A 173 -3.61 22.68 10.26
N GLN A 174 -2.54 23.27 9.72
CA GLN A 174 -2.54 24.60 9.10
C GLN A 174 -3.25 24.64 7.72
N GLY A 175 -3.60 23.48 7.15
CA GLY A 175 -4.54 23.39 6.01
C GLY A 175 -3.92 23.55 4.62
N ASP A 176 -2.73 24.14 4.50
CA ASP A 176 -2.02 24.34 3.22
C ASP A 176 -1.60 23.03 2.50
N GLY A 177 -1.80 21.86 3.13
CA GLY A 177 -1.59 20.52 2.56
C GLY A 177 -0.13 20.12 2.29
N ARG A 178 0.80 21.07 2.38
CA ARG A 178 2.23 20.89 2.07
C ARG A 178 3.02 20.56 3.33
N LEU A 179 3.20 19.26 3.58
CA LEU A 179 4.26 18.78 4.47
C LEU A 179 5.63 19.19 3.91
N SER A 180 6.49 19.81 4.71
CA SER A 180 7.88 20.10 4.32
C SER A 180 8.75 18.85 4.53
N PHE A 181 8.67 17.89 3.60
CA PHE A 181 9.41 16.62 3.68
C PHE A 181 10.76 16.64 2.96
N GLY A 182 11.63 15.69 3.33
CA GLY A 182 12.94 15.51 2.71
C GLY A 182 12.85 15.22 1.21
N ILE A 183 13.58 16.00 0.41
CA ILE A 183 13.75 15.83 -1.03
C ILE A 183 15.25 15.74 -1.37
N ALA A 184 15.57 15.18 -2.53
CA ALA A 184 16.92 15.20 -3.10
C ALA A 184 16.88 15.69 -4.55
N HIS A 185 17.92 16.41 -4.96
CA HIS A 185 18.09 16.92 -6.32
C HIS A 185 19.26 16.24 -7.03
N ASP A 186 19.09 15.97 -8.32
CA ASP A 186 20.12 15.43 -9.22
C ASP A 186 19.97 16.11 -10.58
N GLY A 187 20.75 17.18 -10.79
CA GLY A 187 20.48 18.17 -11.82
C GLY A 187 19.09 18.79 -11.63
N ASP A 188 18.32 18.89 -12.72
CA ASP A 188 16.96 19.40 -12.71
C ASP A 188 15.93 18.41 -12.09
N ARG A 189 16.34 17.17 -11.79
CA ARG A 189 15.44 16.13 -11.27
C ARG A 189 15.31 16.22 -9.76
N THR A 190 14.07 16.21 -9.27
CA THR A 190 13.78 16.19 -7.83
C THR A 190 13.10 14.88 -7.44
N TYR A 191 13.57 14.26 -6.35
CA TYR A 191 13.12 12.98 -5.83
C TYR A 191 12.58 13.13 -4.39
N MET A 192 11.54 12.38 -4.04
CA MET A 192 11.08 12.28 -2.65
C MET A 192 12.00 11.35 -1.85
N LEU A 193 12.34 11.71 -0.61
CA LEU A 193 13.00 10.81 0.34
C LEU A 193 11.94 10.11 1.21
N VAL A 194 11.94 8.77 1.21
CA VAL A 194 11.07 7.97 2.07
C VAL A 194 11.86 6.88 2.80
N PHE A 195 11.31 6.38 3.89
CA PHE A 195 11.92 5.31 4.68
C PHE A 195 10.97 4.12 4.84
N SER A 196 11.52 2.90 4.79
CA SER A 196 10.80 1.64 5.01
C SER A 196 10.50 1.37 6.48
N SER A 197 11.34 1.90 7.37
CA SER A 197 11.44 1.44 8.76
C SER A 197 11.90 2.54 9.70
N GLY A 198 11.57 2.36 10.99
CA GLY A 198 12.02 3.28 12.05
C GLY A 198 13.54 3.33 12.15
N LYS A 199 14.24 2.20 11.96
CA LYS A 199 15.70 2.15 11.93
C LYS A 199 16.29 2.97 10.77
N ALA A 200 15.80 2.81 9.54
CA ALA A 200 16.35 3.53 8.39
C ALA A 200 16.20 5.06 8.53
N LEU A 201 15.04 5.51 9.05
CA LEU A 201 14.81 6.91 9.40
C LEU A 201 15.79 7.41 10.48
N HIS A 202 15.97 6.64 11.56
CA HIS A 202 16.90 6.99 12.64
C HIS A 202 18.35 7.07 12.14
N ASP A 203 18.78 6.13 11.30
CA ASP A 203 20.13 6.13 10.76
C ASP A 203 20.38 7.29 9.77
N ALA A 204 19.35 7.77 9.06
CA ALA A 204 19.45 8.98 8.26
C ALA A 204 19.61 10.24 9.13
N VAL A 205 18.76 10.42 10.16
CA VAL A 205 18.85 11.56 11.10
C VAL A 205 20.17 11.58 11.88
N ARG A 206 20.75 10.42 12.19
CA ARG A 206 22.09 10.33 12.81
C ARG A 206 23.18 10.88 11.89
N ALA A 207 23.08 10.67 10.57
CA ALA A 207 24.14 10.97 9.62
C ALA A 207 24.20 12.44 9.18
N ASP A 208 23.06 13.10 8.98
CA ASP A 208 23.03 14.56 8.73
C ASP A 208 22.90 15.40 10.00
N GLY A 209 22.47 14.79 11.12
CA GLY A 209 22.36 15.46 12.41
C GLY A 209 21.12 16.35 12.56
N ASP A 210 20.19 16.36 11.59
CA ASP A 210 18.97 17.17 11.65
C ASP A 210 17.95 16.57 12.63
N ALA A 211 18.25 16.70 13.92
CA ALA A 211 17.36 16.36 15.02
C ALA A 211 16.20 17.36 15.22
N SER A 212 15.93 18.25 14.24
CA SER A 212 14.77 19.15 14.23
C SER A 212 13.59 18.62 13.39
N THR A 213 13.67 17.37 12.95
CA THR A 213 12.67 16.72 12.09
C THR A 213 11.68 15.81 12.83
N SER A 214 10.43 15.82 12.38
CA SER A 214 9.38 14.85 12.72
C SER A 214 9.32 13.68 11.73
N ALA A 215 8.68 12.58 12.14
CA ALA A 215 8.35 11.44 11.31
C ALA A 215 6.85 11.40 11.00
N VAL A 216 6.46 11.07 9.76
CA VAL A 216 5.05 10.82 9.40
C VAL A 216 4.95 9.52 8.59
N GLY A 217 4.26 8.51 9.13
CA GLY A 217 3.84 7.35 8.35
C GLY A 217 2.63 7.71 7.49
N GLN A 218 2.71 7.46 6.18
CA GLN A 218 1.60 7.66 5.24
C GLN A 218 1.37 6.39 4.41
N PRO A 219 0.10 6.04 4.07
CA PRO A 219 -0.19 4.93 3.17
C PRO A 219 0.54 5.10 1.83
N VAL A 220 1.07 4.03 1.26
CA VAL A 220 1.86 4.09 0.01
C VAL A 220 1.04 4.73 -1.11
N GLY A 221 -0.25 4.39 -1.22
CA GLY A 221 -1.16 4.99 -2.19
C GLY A 221 -1.42 6.49 -2.03
N ALA A 222 -1.14 7.10 -0.87
CA ALA A 222 -1.18 8.55 -0.67
C ALA A 222 0.13 9.21 -1.13
N ILE A 223 1.28 8.63 -0.76
CA ILE A 223 2.61 9.09 -1.19
C ILE A 223 2.73 9.03 -2.72
N LEU A 224 2.27 7.96 -3.36
CA LEU A 224 2.34 7.82 -4.82
C LEU A 224 1.41 8.80 -5.56
N LYS A 225 0.25 9.16 -4.99
CA LYS A 225 -0.61 10.23 -5.55
C LYS A 225 0.11 11.57 -5.48
N HIS A 226 0.67 11.90 -4.31
CA HIS A 226 1.43 13.14 -4.11
C HIS A 226 2.67 13.24 -5.01
N LEU A 227 3.39 12.13 -5.22
CA LEU A 227 4.48 12.03 -6.19
C LEU A 227 4.03 12.43 -7.60
N VAL A 228 2.86 11.94 -8.03
CA VAL A 228 2.29 12.28 -9.34
C VAL A 228 1.90 13.76 -9.39
N GLU A 229 1.14 14.23 -8.40
CA GLU A 229 0.60 15.59 -8.28
C GLU A 229 1.68 16.69 -8.23
N GLN A 230 2.87 16.41 -7.68
CA GLN A 230 3.97 17.38 -7.56
C GLN A 230 5.13 17.12 -8.53
N ASP A 231 4.90 16.26 -9.54
CA ASP A 231 5.82 15.93 -10.64
C ASP A 231 7.24 15.44 -10.26
N PHE A 232 7.39 14.80 -9.09
CA PHE A 232 8.67 14.23 -8.67
C PHE A 232 9.16 13.12 -9.63
N ALA A 233 10.45 13.15 -9.96
CA ALA A 233 11.14 12.20 -10.86
C ALA A 233 11.27 10.77 -10.31
N GLY A 234 10.90 10.55 -9.04
CA GLY A 234 10.87 9.24 -8.41
C GLY A 234 10.97 9.33 -6.89
N ILE A 235 11.27 8.19 -6.28
CA ILE A 235 11.49 8.04 -4.84
C ILE A 235 12.89 7.48 -4.59
N ILE A 236 13.60 8.02 -3.59
CA ILE A 236 14.75 7.35 -2.98
C ILE A 236 14.28 6.74 -1.66
N VAL A 237 14.35 5.41 -1.55
CA VAL A 237 14.01 4.66 -0.35
C VAL A 237 15.27 4.39 0.48
N ASP A 238 15.19 4.68 1.77
CA ASP A 238 16.23 4.36 2.77
C ASP A 238 17.62 4.90 2.41
N ASN A 239 17.69 6.17 1.97
CA ASN A 239 18.87 6.81 1.36
C ASN A 239 20.22 6.53 2.08
N ASN A 240 20.24 6.44 3.42
CA ASN A 240 21.45 6.20 4.21
C ASN A 240 21.72 4.72 4.56
N SER A 241 20.81 3.78 4.26
CA SER A 241 20.88 2.38 4.72
C SER A 241 21.70 1.45 3.79
N ALA A 242 22.77 1.96 3.18
CA ALA A 242 23.53 1.21 2.17
C ALA A 242 24.05 -0.15 2.70
N PRO A 243 23.94 -1.26 1.93
CA PRO A 243 23.45 -1.35 0.55
C PRO A 243 21.92 -1.41 0.39
N ALA A 244 21.17 -1.56 1.49
CA ALA A 244 19.71 -1.74 1.52
C ALA A 244 18.94 -0.43 1.24
N ARG A 245 19.15 0.14 0.03
CA ARG A 245 18.52 1.38 -0.45
C ARG A 245 18.23 1.29 -1.94
N ALA A 246 17.22 2.01 -2.42
CA ALA A 246 16.82 1.97 -3.83
C ALA A 246 16.39 3.34 -4.36
N VAL A 247 16.62 3.58 -5.66
CA VAL A 247 16.01 4.69 -6.40
C VAL A 247 14.95 4.08 -7.33
N LEU A 248 13.71 4.55 -7.20
CA LEU A 248 12.53 4.02 -7.88
C LEU A 248 12.00 5.08 -8.87
N PRO A 249 12.12 4.88 -10.20
CA PRO A 249 11.72 5.87 -11.20
C PRO A 249 10.22 6.15 -11.23
N ARG A 250 9.85 7.41 -11.50
CA ARG A 250 8.46 7.90 -11.63
C ARG A 250 7.59 6.99 -12.49
N GLU A 251 8.10 6.52 -13.63
CA GLU A 251 7.34 5.77 -14.64
C GLU A 251 6.88 4.41 -14.09
N VAL A 252 7.74 3.72 -13.35
CA VAL A 252 7.43 2.43 -12.72
C VAL A 252 6.40 2.63 -11.60
N LEU A 253 6.54 3.70 -10.83
CA LEU A 253 5.65 4.05 -9.72
C LEU A 253 4.26 4.48 -10.20
N VAL A 254 4.17 5.26 -11.29
CA VAL A 254 2.91 5.63 -11.96
C VAL A 254 2.17 4.38 -12.43
N ARG A 255 2.83 3.49 -13.18
CA ARG A 255 2.19 2.25 -13.67
C ARG A 255 1.74 1.33 -12.53
N ALA A 256 2.48 1.30 -11.42
CA ALA A 256 2.09 0.56 -10.22
C ALA A 256 0.90 1.20 -9.48
N LEU A 257 0.70 2.51 -9.56
CA LEU A 257 -0.45 3.19 -8.96
C LEU A 257 -1.71 3.08 -9.83
N GLU A 258 -1.58 3.24 -11.15
CA GLU A 258 -2.69 3.11 -12.13
C GLU A 258 -3.39 1.76 -12.06
N GLN A 259 -2.67 0.70 -11.66
CA GLN A 259 -3.12 -0.68 -11.66
C GLN A 259 -3.50 -1.20 -10.27
N ALA A 260 -3.52 -0.36 -9.23
CA ALA A 260 -3.77 -0.77 -7.85
C ALA A 260 -5.23 -0.65 -7.40
N ASP A 261 -5.59 -1.34 -6.31
CA ASP A 261 -6.69 -0.91 -5.45
C ASP A 261 -6.34 0.50 -4.90
N PRO A 262 -7.18 1.54 -5.11
CA PRO A 262 -6.89 2.91 -4.65
C PRO A 262 -6.69 3.08 -3.14
N ALA A 263 -7.11 2.08 -2.34
CA ALA A 263 -6.92 1.96 -0.90
C ALA A 263 -6.07 0.74 -0.49
N MET A 264 -5.47 0.01 -1.45
CA MET A 264 -4.58 -1.13 -1.24
C MET A 264 -5.15 -2.26 -0.37
N ARG A 265 -6.49 -2.39 -0.26
CA ARG A 265 -7.15 -3.17 0.80
C ARG A 265 -6.66 -4.61 0.89
N LEU A 266 -6.66 -5.33 -0.23
CA LEU A 266 -6.23 -6.74 -0.25
C LEU A 266 -4.75 -6.90 0.09
N LYS A 267 -3.87 -6.01 -0.40
CA LYS A 267 -2.43 -6.01 -0.08
C LYS A 267 -2.15 -5.73 1.39
N ALA A 268 -2.84 -4.77 1.98
CA ALA A 268 -2.74 -4.49 3.41
C ALA A 268 -3.23 -5.67 4.26
N ALA A 269 -4.31 -6.34 3.84
CA ALA A 269 -4.90 -7.45 4.57
C ALA A 269 -4.05 -8.74 4.52
N ILE A 270 -3.49 -9.12 3.37
CA ILE A 270 -2.61 -10.30 3.27
C ILE A 270 -1.25 -10.10 3.96
N ALA A 271 -0.81 -8.84 4.14
CA ALA A 271 0.42 -8.49 4.85
C ALA A 271 0.23 -8.24 6.35
N ALA A 272 -1.00 -8.32 6.87
CA ALA A 272 -1.27 -8.23 8.30
C ALA A 272 -0.97 -9.56 9.01
N PRO A 273 -0.67 -9.56 10.33
CA PRO A 273 -0.64 -10.78 11.14
C PRO A 273 -1.91 -11.62 10.96
N ARG A 274 -1.75 -12.95 10.87
CA ARG A 274 -2.87 -13.88 10.70
C ARG A 274 -3.49 -14.24 12.04
N GLU A 275 -4.80 -14.22 12.08
CA GLU A 275 -5.67 -14.67 13.17
C GLU A 275 -6.61 -15.75 12.59
N ALA A 276 -7.33 -16.49 13.45
CA ALA A 276 -8.11 -17.66 13.02
C ALA A 276 -9.25 -17.34 12.01
N ASP A 277 -9.74 -16.11 12.00
CA ASP A 277 -10.81 -15.61 11.12
C ASP A 277 -10.27 -14.89 9.87
N THR A 278 -8.95 -14.75 9.70
CA THR A 278 -8.36 -14.04 8.55
C THR A 278 -8.88 -14.56 7.19
N PRO A 279 -9.04 -15.87 6.94
CA PRO A 279 -9.61 -16.36 5.68
C PRO A 279 -11.01 -15.81 5.39
N HIS A 280 -11.87 -15.73 6.41
CA HIS A 280 -13.22 -15.18 6.29
C HIS A 280 -13.23 -13.66 6.07
N ARG A 281 -12.34 -12.93 6.76
CA ARG A 281 -12.12 -11.49 6.47
C ARG A 281 -11.64 -11.24 5.05
N ILE A 282 -10.69 -12.02 4.54
CA ILE A 282 -10.25 -11.90 3.14
C ILE A 282 -11.40 -12.26 2.20
N ALA A 283 -12.12 -13.38 2.39
CA ALA A 283 -13.24 -13.77 1.52
C ALA A 283 -14.37 -12.72 1.49
N THR A 284 -14.61 -12.03 2.61
CA THR A 284 -15.56 -10.90 2.70
C THR A 284 -15.05 -9.70 1.89
N LEU A 285 -13.77 -9.34 2.06
CA LEU A 285 -13.12 -8.27 1.28
C LEU A 285 -13.05 -8.60 -0.23
N LEU A 286 -12.95 -9.88 -0.60
CA LEU A 286 -13.13 -10.29 -2.00
C LEU A 286 -14.55 -9.99 -2.46
N ALA A 287 -15.57 -10.36 -1.69
CA ALA A 287 -16.96 -10.09 -2.04
C ALA A 287 -17.31 -8.58 -2.13
N GLU A 288 -16.57 -7.69 -1.44
CA GLU A 288 -16.62 -6.24 -1.64
C GLU A 288 -16.09 -5.73 -3.00
N GLY A 289 -15.67 -6.62 -3.90
CA GLY A 289 -15.27 -6.25 -5.26
C GLY A 289 -13.90 -5.57 -5.35
N VAL A 290 -12.91 -6.00 -4.56
CA VAL A 290 -11.51 -5.58 -4.78
C VAL A 290 -11.06 -5.91 -6.22
N PRO A 291 -10.21 -5.07 -6.83
CA PRO A 291 -9.53 -5.40 -8.08
C PRO A 291 -8.70 -6.69 -7.93
N LEU A 292 -8.84 -7.60 -8.90
CA LEU A 292 -8.11 -8.87 -8.95
C LEU A 292 -7.61 -9.12 -10.37
N TRP A 293 -6.47 -9.80 -10.45
CA TRP A 293 -5.86 -10.25 -11.70
C TRP A 293 -5.68 -11.77 -11.67
N VAL A 294 -5.67 -12.34 -12.86
CA VAL A 294 -5.19 -13.70 -13.10
C VAL A 294 -4.14 -13.67 -14.20
N ALA A 295 -3.27 -14.67 -14.24
CA ALA A 295 -2.31 -14.82 -15.32
C ALA A 295 -2.89 -15.74 -16.40
N ILE A 296 -2.90 -15.29 -17.66
CA ILE A 296 -3.54 -15.98 -18.79
C ILE A 296 -2.52 -16.21 -19.92
N GLY A 297 -2.44 -17.46 -20.36
CA GLY A 297 -1.57 -17.91 -21.45
C GLY A 297 -2.23 -19.01 -22.28
N LYS A 298 -1.44 -19.76 -23.08
CA LYS A 298 -1.94 -20.97 -23.76
C LYS A 298 -2.37 -22.02 -22.71
N ALA A 299 -3.47 -22.71 -22.95
CA ALA A 299 -3.89 -23.81 -22.07
C ALA A 299 -2.93 -25.02 -22.25
N PRO A 300 -2.40 -25.63 -21.17
CA PRO A 300 -1.45 -26.76 -21.26
C PRO A 300 -2.00 -28.03 -21.94
N GLN A 301 -3.30 -28.08 -22.23
CA GLN A 301 -4.00 -29.21 -22.84
C GLN A 301 -4.56 -28.88 -24.23
N ASP A 302 -4.51 -27.60 -24.65
CA ASP A 302 -5.02 -27.12 -25.93
C ASP A 302 -4.38 -25.75 -26.25
N GLU A 303 -3.37 -25.74 -27.13
CA GLU A 303 -2.68 -24.49 -27.51
C GLU A 303 -3.58 -23.48 -28.23
N GLY A 304 -4.73 -23.90 -28.76
CA GLY A 304 -5.72 -23.03 -29.39
C GLY A 304 -6.64 -22.32 -28.38
N LYS A 305 -6.59 -22.69 -27.10
CA LYS A 305 -7.37 -22.06 -26.02
C LYS A 305 -6.49 -21.25 -25.07
N LEU A 306 -7.07 -20.21 -24.49
CA LEU A 306 -6.48 -19.50 -23.37
C LEU A 306 -6.83 -20.22 -22.06
N GLY A 307 -5.82 -20.49 -21.23
CA GLY A 307 -5.95 -21.06 -19.89
C GLY A 307 -5.60 -20.03 -18.81
N ILE A 308 -6.23 -20.17 -17.64
CA ILE A 308 -5.90 -19.40 -16.44
C ILE A 308 -4.86 -20.18 -15.62
N ALA A 309 -3.95 -19.46 -14.98
CA ALA A 309 -2.96 -20.01 -14.07
C ALA A 309 -3.59 -20.75 -12.86
N GLU A 310 -3.05 -21.93 -12.56
CA GLU A 310 -3.50 -22.80 -11.47
C GLU A 310 -2.31 -23.35 -10.69
N ALA A 311 -2.55 -23.70 -9.43
CA ALA A 311 -1.59 -24.35 -8.54
C ALA A 311 -2.16 -25.70 -8.08
N ARG A 312 -1.29 -26.57 -7.57
CA ARG A 312 -1.68 -27.77 -6.84
C ARG A 312 -1.01 -27.79 -5.48
N LEU A 313 -1.80 -28.08 -4.44
CA LEU A 313 -1.29 -28.41 -3.11
C LEU A 313 -0.72 -29.83 -3.10
N ALA A 314 -0.03 -30.20 -2.01
CA ALA A 314 0.68 -31.48 -1.89
C ALA A 314 -0.24 -32.73 -1.82
N ASP A 315 -1.51 -32.53 -1.48
CA ASP A 315 -2.60 -33.51 -1.55
C ASP A 315 -3.19 -33.68 -2.98
N GLY A 316 -2.75 -32.85 -3.93
CA GLY A 316 -3.26 -32.78 -5.29
C GLY A 316 -4.35 -31.73 -5.53
N THR A 317 -4.86 -31.07 -4.49
CA THR A 317 -5.95 -30.09 -4.55
C THR A 317 -5.60 -28.94 -5.48
N ARG A 318 -6.46 -28.72 -6.48
CA ARG A 318 -6.31 -27.74 -7.57
C ARG A 318 -6.86 -26.38 -7.12
N LEU A 319 -6.05 -25.33 -7.23
CA LEU A 319 -6.40 -23.96 -6.84
C LEU A 319 -6.23 -23.00 -8.03
N LEU A 320 -7.12 -22.02 -8.17
CA LEU A 320 -6.93 -20.91 -9.12
C LEU A 320 -5.84 -19.96 -8.58
N GLN A 321 -4.87 -19.56 -9.41
CA GLN A 321 -3.89 -18.53 -9.02
C GLN A 321 -4.46 -17.13 -9.31
N VAL A 322 -4.69 -16.39 -8.23
CA VAL A 322 -5.28 -15.05 -8.23
C VAL A 322 -4.27 -14.07 -7.64
N TYR A 323 -4.33 -12.82 -8.09
CA TYR A 323 -3.32 -11.82 -7.80
C TYR A 323 -3.97 -10.49 -7.42
N SER A 324 -3.44 -9.80 -6.43
CA SER A 324 -3.92 -8.49 -5.98
C SER A 324 -3.38 -7.32 -6.81
N HIS A 325 -2.45 -7.58 -7.73
CA HIS A 325 -1.82 -6.59 -8.61
C HIS A 325 -1.10 -7.30 -9.79
N PRO A 326 -1.01 -6.73 -11.00
CA PRO A 326 -0.30 -7.38 -12.13
C PRO A 326 1.21 -7.58 -11.91
N LEU A 327 1.86 -6.79 -11.04
CA LEU A 327 3.27 -7.03 -10.66
C LEU A 327 3.49 -8.39 -9.98
N GLU A 328 2.44 -9.00 -9.42
CA GLU A 328 2.48 -10.34 -8.82
C GLU A 328 2.63 -11.46 -9.85
N VAL A 329 2.12 -11.25 -11.07
CA VAL A 329 2.30 -12.18 -12.18
C VAL A 329 3.75 -12.13 -12.66
N ALA A 330 4.30 -10.92 -12.80
CA ALA A 330 5.72 -10.72 -13.09
C ALA A 330 6.61 -11.31 -11.99
N ALA A 331 6.18 -11.24 -10.71
CA ALA A 331 6.91 -11.78 -9.56
C ALA A 331 7.19 -13.29 -9.63
N GLN A 332 6.37 -14.06 -10.36
CA GLN A 332 6.59 -15.49 -10.55
C GLN A 332 7.62 -15.83 -11.65
N GLY A 333 8.01 -14.88 -12.50
CA GLY A 333 8.76 -15.17 -13.73
C GLY A 333 7.90 -15.86 -14.80
N ARG A 334 6.62 -15.47 -14.90
CA ARG A 334 5.64 -16.04 -15.85
C ARG A 334 5.74 -15.44 -17.23
N GLU A 335 5.51 -16.27 -18.25
CA GLU A 335 5.29 -15.82 -19.64
C GLU A 335 3.83 -15.41 -19.89
N GLU A 336 2.90 -15.91 -19.07
CA GLU A 336 1.48 -15.60 -19.15
C GLU A 336 1.18 -14.16 -18.71
N ARG A 337 0.28 -13.49 -19.42
CA ARG A 337 -0.02 -12.06 -19.20
C ARG A 337 -1.01 -11.88 -18.06
N ALA A 338 -0.77 -10.90 -17.21
CA ALA A 338 -1.75 -10.46 -16.22
C ALA A 338 -2.97 -9.84 -16.92
N LEU A 339 -4.17 -10.31 -16.59
CA LEU A 339 -5.43 -9.73 -17.03
C LEU A 339 -6.38 -9.57 -15.83
N PRO A 340 -7.13 -8.47 -15.73
CA PRO A 340 -8.09 -8.25 -14.65
C PRO A 340 -9.25 -9.24 -14.78
N LEU A 341 -9.74 -9.74 -13.65
CA LEU A 341 -10.87 -10.67 -13.57
C LEU A 341 -11.81 -10.27 -12.44
N SER A 342 -13.12 -10.18 -12.72
CA SER A 342 -14.08 -9.80 -11.69
C SER A 342 -14.27 -10.91 -10.67
N VAL A 343 -14.51 -10.53 -9.41
CA VAL A 343 -14.80 -11.45 -8.30
C VAL A 343 -15.99 -12.36 -8.64
N ALA A 344 -17.05 -11.81 -9.24
CA ALA A 344 -18.19 -12.59 -9.70
C ALA A 344 -17.79 -13.66 -10.75
N LYS A 345 -16.84 -13.37 -11.65
CA LYS A 345 -16.37 -14.39 -12.61
C LYS A 345 -15.49 -15.46 -11.94
N ILE A 346 -14.74 -15.12 -10.89
CA ILE A 346 -14.06 -16.12 -10.04
C ILE A 346 -15.09 -17.00 -9.32
N GLY A 347 -16.14 -16.41 -8.74
CA GLY A 347 -17.26 -17.14 -8.14
C GLY A 347 -17.95 -18.10 -9.11
N GLN A 348 -18.13 -17.68 -10.37
CA GLN A 348 -18.63 -18.54 -11.43
C GLN A 348 -17.65 -19.67 -11.77
N ILE A 349 -16.36 -19.38 -11.98
CA ILE A 349 -15.33 -20.41 -12.27
C ILE A 349 -15.29 -21.47 -11.16
N LEU A 350 -15.37 -21.04 -9.89
CA LEU A 350 -15.41 -21.93 -8.73
C LEU A 350 -16.68 -22.77 -8.68
N ARG A 351 -17.84 -22.25 -9.12
CA ARG A 351 -19.08 -23.00 -9.22
C ARG A 351 -19.06 -24.02 -10.36
N ASP A 352 -18.77 -23.56 -11.57
CA ASP A 352 -18.89 -24.34 -12.81
C ASP A 352 -17.83 -25.47 -12.88
N HIS A 353 -16.82 -25.46 -12.00
CA HIS A 353 -15.74 -26.43 -11.95
C HIS A 353 -15.47 -26.96 -10.53
N ASP A 354 -16.30 -27.89 -10.03
CA ASP A 354 -16.14 -28.55 -8.72
C ASP A 354 -14.73 -29.12 -8.44
N SER A 355 -13.99 -29.45 -9.50
CA SER A 355 -12.58 -29.90 -9.40
C SER A 355 -11.58 -28.83 -8.93
N VAL A 356 -12.00 -27.56 -8.76
CA VAL A 356 -11.17 -26.47 -8.22
C VAL A 356 -11.58 -26.23 -6.77
N GLY A 357 -10.71 -26.62 -5.83
CA GLY A 357 -10.99 -26.60 -4.39
C GLY A 357 -10.90 -25.23 -3.71
N GLY A 358 -10.58 -24.18 -4.46
CA GLY A 358 -10.41 -22.83 -3.92
C GLY A 358 -9.45 -21.96 -4.76
N ILE A 359 -8.87 -20.94 -4.14
CA ILE A 359 -7.90 -20.04 -4.76
C ILE A 359 -6.62 -19.91 -3.93
N ILE A 360 -5.54 -19.48 -4.57
CA ILE A 360 -4.34 -18.97 -3.91
C ILE A 360 -4.06 -17.54 -4.40
N ILE A 361 -4.00 -16.61 -3.45
CA ILE A 361 -3.74 -15.19 -3.63
C ILE A 361 -2.25 -14.92 -3.42
N ASP A 362 -1.67 -14.05 -4.26
CA ASP A 362 -0.26 -13.59 -4.23
C ASP A 362 0.76 -14.69 -3.89
N PRO A 363 0.81 -15.80 -4.65
CA PRO A 363 1.72 -16.94 -4.44
C PRO A 363 3.24 -16.63 -4.49
N ALA A 364 3.64 -15.37 -4.67
CA ALA A 364 5.01 -14.86 -4.50
C ALA A 364 5.28 -14.21 -3.11
N GLY A 365 4.29 -14.22 -2.20
CA GLY A 365 4.40 -13.88 -0.78
C GLY A 365 4.06 -12.42 -0.42
N PRO A 366 3.43 -12.11 0.72
CA PRO A 366 2.67 -13.03 1.57
C PRO A 366 1.48 -13.59 0.79
N LEU A 367 1.31 -14.92 0.82
CA LEU A 367 0.23 -15.58 0.09
C LEU A 367 -1.01 -15.75 0.99
N MET A 368 -2.16 -16.05 0.38
CA MET A 368 -3.33 -16.56 1.10
C MET A 368 -4.00 -17.66 0.30
N THR A 369 -4.17 -18.84 0.88
CA THR A 369 -5.02 -19.90 0.32
C THR A 369 -6.40 -19.78 0.94
N LEU A 370 -7.46 -19.83 0.13
CA LEU A 370 -8.84 -19.87 0.59
C LEU A 370 -9.54 -21.09 -0.01
N THR A 371 -10.27 -21.85 0.81
CA THR A 371 -11.05 -23.02 0.35
C THR A 371 -12.39 -22.61 -0.27
N ARG A 372 -13.05 -23.54 -0.97
CA ARG A 372 -14.35 -23.32 -1.61
C ARG A 372 -15.45 -22.98 -0.59
N GLU A 373 -15.34 -23.47 0.64
CA GLU A 373 -16.24 -23.18 1.77
C GLU A 373 -16.05 -21.74 2.28
N GLU A 374 -14.80 -21.32 2.46
CA GLU A 374 -14.46 -19.94 2.86
C GLU A 374 -14.89 -18.93 1.79
N LEU A 375 -14.81 -19.32 0.51
CA LEU A 375 -15.22 -18.54 -0.66
C LEU A 375 -16.72 -18.55 -0.94
N ALA A 376 -17.57 -19.10 -0.06
CA ALA A 376 -19.03 -19.09 -0.23
C ALA A 376 -19.63 -17.70 -0.57
N PRO A 377 -19.19 -16.57 0.04
CA PRO A 377 -19.65 -15.23 -0.36
C PRO A 377 -19.31 -14.87 -1.82
N VAL A 378 -18.11 -15.25 -2.29
CA VAL A 378 -17.64 -15.02 -3.67
C VAL A 378 -18.44 -15.87 -4.67
N ILE A 379 -18.78 -17.11 -4.31
CA ILE A 379 -19.58 -18.02 -5.15
C ILE A 379 -21.06 -17.57 -5.24
N ALA A 380 -21.57 -16.91 -4.20
CA ALA A 380 -22.91 -16.33 -4.18
C ALA A 380 -23.07 -15.17 -5.18
N LEU A 381 -22.08 -14.27 -5.29
CA LEU A 381 -22.11 -13.12 -6.21
C LEU A 381 -22.40 -13.49 -7.66
N ALA A 382 -21.89 -14.63 -8.14
CA ALA A 382 -22.18 -15.10 -9.49
C ALA A 382 -23.69 -15.36 -9.69
N ALA A 383 -24.42 -15.83 -8.68
CA ALA A 383 -25.86 -16.10 -8.78
C ALA A 383 -26.70 -14.82 -8.68
N GLU A 384 -26.13 -13.72 -8.19
CA GLU A 384 -26.70 -12.38 -8.27
C GLU A 384 -26.48 -11.80 -9.67
N ALA A 385 -25.28 -11.99 -10.23
CA ALA A 385 -24.99 -11.63 -11.62
C ALA A 385 -25.89 -12.39 -12.62
N ASP A 386 -26.06 -13.71 -12.47
CA ASP A 386 -26.93 -14.53 -13.33
C ASP A 386 -28.39 -14.05 -13.30
N ARG A 387 -28.90 -13.66 -12.12
CA ARG A 387 -30.25 -13.09 -11.95
C ARG A 387 -30.37 -11.72 -12.60
N ALA A 388 -29.44 -10.80 -12.33
CA ALA A 388 -29.43 -9.48 -12.95
C ALA A 388 -29.29 -9.54 -14.49
N ASP A 389 -28.62 -10.57 -15.03
CA ASP A 389 -28.56 -10.84 -16.46
C ASP A 389 -29.87 -11.36 -17.04
N ALA A 390 -30.60 -12.21 -16.31
CA ALA A 390 -31.92 -12.68 -16.71
C ALA A 390 -32.97 -11.55 -16.69
N GLU A 391 -32.98 -10.74 -15.62
CA GLU A 391 -33.87 -9.58 -15.47
C GLU A 391 -33.63 -8.54 -16.58
N ARG A 392 -32.36 -8.22 -16.89
CA ARG A 392 -32.02 -7.31 -18.00
C ARG A 392 -32.45 -7.85 -19.38
N LYS A 393 -32.39 -9.16 -19.60
CA LYS A 393 -32.86 -9.79 -20.85
C LYS A 393 -34.38 -9.70 -20.96
N ALA A 394 -35.12 -10.07 -19.90
CA ALA A 394 -36.57 -10.00 -19.87
C ALA A 394 -37.10 -8.56 -20.08
N GLY A 395 -36.50 -7.57 -19.42
CA GLY A 395 -36.86 -6.16 -19.62
C GLY A 395 -36.58 -5.66 -21.04
N ALA A 396 -35.46 -6.08 -21.65
CA ALA A 396 -35.14 -5.73 -23.03
C ALA A 396 -36.06 -6.41 -24.07
N GLU A 397 -36.60 -7.59 -23.73
CA GLU A 397 -37.56 -8.33 -24.55
C GLU A 397 -38.95 -7.69 -24.48
N GLN A 398 -39.45 -7.40 -23.28
CA GLN A 398 -40.70 -6.66 -23.06
C GLN A 398 -40.68 -5.28 -23.72
N ALA A 399 -39.55 -4.57 -23.69
CA ALA A 399 -39.40 -3.27 -24.36
C ALA A 399 -39.47 -3.39 -25.90
N ARG A 400 -38.99 -4.50 -26.49
CA ARG A 400 -39.09 -4.77 -27.93
C ARG A 400 -40.51 -5.14 -28.35
N GLU A 401 -41.18 -5.98 -27.57
CA GLU A 401 -42.58 -6.38 -27.80
C GLU A 401 -43.52 -5.15 -27.70
N SER A 402 -43.32 -4.30 -26.70
CA SER A 402 -44.02 -3.01 -26.54
C SER A 402 -43.76 -2.05 -27.72
N ALA A 403 -42.53 -2.03 -28.25
CA ALA A 403 -42.19 -1.21 -29.42
C ALA A 403 -42.75 -1.75 -30.75
N GLN A 404 -43.11 -3.04 -30.82
CA GLN A 404 -43.74 -3.65 -32.00
C GLN A 404 -45.28 -3.55 -31.97
N THR A 405 -45.89 -3.36 -30.81
CA THR A 405 -47.33 -3.07 -30.67
C THR A 405 -47.69 -1.59 -30.78
N ALA A 406 -46.70 -0.70 -30.80
CA ALA A 406 -46.88 0.72 -31.11
C ALA A 406 -47.05 0.94 -32.62
N GLU A 407 -48.26 0.69 -33.13
CA GLU A 407 -48.64 0.94 -34.53
C GLU A 407 -48.39 2.42 -34.90
N PRO A 408 -47.73 2.73 -36.04
CA PRO A 408 -47.42 4.09 -36.42
C PRO A 408 -48.70 4.85 -36.78
N ALA A 409 -49.13 5.76 -35.90
CA ALA A 409 -50.32 6.58 -36.10
C ALA A 409 -50.30 7.27 -37.47
N SER A 410 -51.32 6.99 -38.29
CA SER A 410 -51.44 7.46 -39.67
C SER A 410 -51.22 8.96 -39.79
N ALA A 411 -50.35 9.37 -40.73
CA ALA A 411 -50.15 10.79 -41.02
C ALA A 411 -51.49 11.44 -41.41
N PRO A 412 -51.88 12.59 -40.83
CA PRO A 412 -53.12 13.25 -41.17
C PRO A 412 -53.07 13.79 -42.60
N ASP A 413 -54.17 13.63 -43.31
CA ASP A 413 -54.32 14.03 -44.70
C ASP A 413 -54.19 15.57 -44.88
N ALA A 414 -53.58 16.01 -45.98
CA ALA A 414 -53.33 17.43 -46.20
C ALA A 414 -54.59 18.12 -46.77
N PRO A 415 -55.13 19.17 -46.12
CA PRO A 415 -56.36 19.82 -46.60
C PRO A 415 -56.12 20.57 -47.91
N ALA A 416 -57.03 20.40 -48.86
CA ALA A 416 -57.01 21.13 -50.13
C ALA A 416 -57.27 22.63 -49.89
N SER A 417 -56.53 23.48 -50.61
CA SER A 417 -56.63 24.94 -50.53
C SER A 417 -57.54 25.49 -51.64
N ASP A 418 -58.84 25.56 -51.37
CA ASP A 418 -59.73 26.45 -52.12
C ASP A 418 -59.55 27.89 -51.60
N ALA A 419 -59.16 28.81 -52.49
CA ALA A 419 -59.01 30.23 -52.18
C ALA A 419 -59.25 31.06 -53.46
N ASP A 420 -60.44 31.65 -53.56
CA ASP A 420 -60.86 32.48 -54.70
C ASP A 420 -61.74 33.63 -54.19
N GLY A 421 -61.42 34.87 -54.57
CA GLY A 421 -62.23 36.09 -54.37
C GLY A 421 -62.22 36.77 -52.98
N ASP A 422 -61.44 37.85 -52.84
CA ASP A 422 -61.97 39.24 -52.98
C ASP A 422 -60.81 40.21 -53.36
#